data_AF-A0A8T4CAS3-F1
#
_entry.id   AF-A0A8T4CAS3-F1
#
_cell.length_a   1.000
_cell.length_b   1.000
_cell.length_c   1.000
_cell.angle_alpha   90.00
_cell.angle_beta   90.00
_cell.angle_gamma   90.00
#
_symmetry.space_group_name_H-M   'P 1'
#
loop_
_entity.id
_entity.type
_entity.pdbx_description
1 polymer ?
#
loop_
_entity_poly.entity_id
_entity_poly.type
_entity_poly.pdbx_seq_one_letter_code
_entity_poly.pdbx_strand_id
1 'polypeptide(L)'
;MSGRRADKFADTGLTPVPSQKVRPPSIAECYLALECVLEGSIALGDHTWFTGRVVAISAKEGLFEDGILAEGGDPILYMGKDRYQDLRARRVQMKERK
;
A
#
# COMPACT_ATOMS: atom_id res chain seq x y z
N MET A 1 -11.46 -11.77 -5.79
CA MET A 1 -10.46 -12.68 -6.40
C MET A 1 -9.20 -12.75 -5.53
N SER A 2 -8.54 -13.91 -5.41
CA SER A 2 -7.24 -14.05 -4.73
C SER A 2 -6.11 -14.29 -5.73
N GLY A 3 -4.87 -13.96 -5.35
CA GLY A 3 -3.69 -14.22 -6.19
C GLY A 3 -3.38 -15.70 -6.42
N ARG A 4 -4.10 -16.62 -5.75
CA ARG A 4 -4.02 -18.06 -6.01
C ARG A 4 -4.69 -18.43 -7.34
N ARG A 5 -5.68 -17.65 -7.78
CA ARG A 5 -6.57 -17.99 -8.91
C ARG A 5 -6.47 -17.02 -10.09
N ALA A 6 -5.76 -15.91 -9.93
CA ALA A 6 -5.63 -14.88 -10.94
C ALA A 6 -4.25 -14.24 -10.85
N ASP A 7 -3.68 -13.94 -12.00
CA ASP A 7 -2.48 -13.10 -12.09
C ASP A 7 -2.91 -11.63 -11.99
N LYS A 8 -2.88 -11.10 -10.77
CA LYS A 8 -3.26 -9.73 -10.51
C LYS A 8 -2.34 -8.71 -11.18
N PHE A 9 -1.08 -9.06 -11.45
CA PHE A 9 -0.17 -8.14 -12.16
C PHE A 9 -0.61 -8.00 -13.61
N ALA A 10 -0.88 -9.12 -14.27
CA ALA A 10 -1.42 -9.13 -15.63
C ALA A 10 -2.78 -8.41 -15.73
N ASP A 11 -3.70 -8.67 -14.79
CA ASP A 11 -5.05 -8.09 -14.80
C ASP A 11 -5.04 -6.56 -14.56
N THR A 12 -4.02 -6.03 -13.87
CA THR A 12 -3.96 -4.61 -13.47
C THR A 12 -2.94 -3.79 -14.26
N GLY A 13 -2.02 -4.44 -14.98
CA GLY A 13 -0.90 -3.77 -15.65
C GLY A 13 0.18 -3.25 -14.70
N LEU A 14 0.18 -3.66 -13.42
CA LEU A 14 1.23 -3.31 -12.47
C LEU A 14 2.49 -4.13 -12.72
N THR A 15 3.65 -3.50 -12.53
CA THR A 15 4.95 -4.11 -12.82
C THR A 15 5.61 -4.65 -11.54
N PRO A 16 5.71 -5.99 -11.36
CA PRO A 16 6.46 -6.55 -10.26
C PRO A 16 7.96 -6.35 -10.47
N VAL A 17 8.67 -5.89 -9.44
CA VAL A 17 10.13 -5.73 -9.43
C VAL A 17 10.77 -6.47 -8.24
N PRO A 18 12.02 -6.96 -8.37
CA PRO A 18 12.71 -7.57 -7.26
C PRO A 18 12.84 -6.62 -6.07
N SER A 19 12.49 -7.11 -4.88
CA SER A 19 12.74 -6.41 -3.61
C SER A 19 14.21 -6.53 -3.20
N GLN A 20 14.68 -5.61 -2.35
CA GLN A 20 16.09 -5.53 -1.94
C GLN A 20 16.50 -6.58 -0.90
N LYS A 21 15.59 -6.91 0.03
CA LYS A 21 15.84 -7.72 1.23
C LYS A 21 14.85 -8.86 1.44
N VAL A 22 13.69 -8.85 0.78
CA VAL A 22 12.65 -9.88 0.94
C VAL A 22 12.33 -10.60 -0.37
N ARG A 23 11.72 -11.80 -0.27
CA ARG A 23 11.33 -12.60 -1.45
C ARG A 23 10.11 -12.05 -2.21
N PRO A 24 9.03 -11.55 -1.56
CA PRO A 24 7.91 -10.98 -2.29
C PRO A 24 8.34 -9.77 -3.13
N PRO A 25 7.82 -9.61 -4.36
CA PRO A 25 8.19 -8.49 -5.22
C PRO A 25 7.62 -7.17 -4.69
N SER A 26 8.32 -6.09 -4.99
CA SER A 26 7.80 -4.72 -4.91
C SER A 26 7.07 -4.35 -6.20
N ILE A 27 6.37 -3.21 -6.21
CA ILE A 27 5.61 -2.72 -7.36
C ILE A 27 6.28 -1.45 -7.87
N ALA A 28 6.67 -1.42 -9.16
CA ALA A 28 7.44 -0.32 -9.73
C ALA A 28 6.70 1.03 -9.68
N GLU A 29 5.37 1.00 -9.80
CA GLU A 29 4.52 2.18 -9.86
C GLU A 29 4.26 2.81 -8.47
N CYS A 30 4.56 2.10 -7.38
CA CYS A 30 4.36 2.60 -6.02
C CYS A 30 5.37 3.70 -5.66
N TYR A 31 4.90 4.81 -5.07
CA TYR A 31 5.79 5.87 -4.58
C TYR A 31 6.53 5.51 -3.29
N LEU A 32 6.07 4.48 -2.57
CA LEU A 32 6.68 3.98 -1.34
C LEU A 32 6.47 2.46 -1.26
N ALA A 33 7.54 1.73 -0.94
CA ALA A 33 7.50 0.31 -0.61
C ALA A 33 8.26 0.06 0.69
N LEU A 34 7.60 -0.62 1.63
CA LEU A 34 8.17 -1.04 2.90
C LEU A 34 8.38 -2.55 2.86
N GLU A 35 9.64 -2.98 2.88
CA GLU A 35 9.97 -4.40 2.93
C GLU A 35 10.02 -4.85 4.37
N CYS A 36 9.22 -5.86 4.72
CA CYS A 36 9.05 -6.30 6.10
C CYS A 36 9.36 -7.80 6.26
N VAL A 37 10.00 -8.14 7.38
CA VAL A 37 10.08 -9.53 7.87
C VAL A 37 9.07 -9.72 9.00
N LEU A 38 8.41 -10.88 9.03
CA LEU A 38 7.39 -11.19 10.04
C LEU A 38 8.03 -11.33 11.42
N GLU A 39 7.56 -10.52 12.39
CA GLU A 39 7.97 -10.58 13.80
C GLU A 39 6.93 -11.31 14.66
N GLY A 40 5.65 -11.26 14.28
CA GLY A 40 4.60 -11.96 15.00
C GLY A 40 3.23 -11.86 14.36
N SER A 41 2.31 -12.72 14.80
CA SER A 41 0.92 -12.69 14.37
C SER A 41 -0.02 -13.03 15.52
N ILE A 42 -1.17 -12.35 15.59
CA ILE A 42 -2.20 -12.56 16.61
C ILE A 42 -3.56 -12.69 15.91
N ALA A 43 -4.35 -13.69 16.29
CA ALA A 43 -5.72 -13.84 15.79
C ALA A 43 -6.66 -12.88 16.52
N LEU A 44 -7.42 -12.08 15.77
CA LEU A 44 -8.38 -11.09 16.27
C LEU A 44 -9.72 -11.30 15.57
N GLY A 45 -10.51 -12.26 16.07
CA GLY A 45 -11.81 -12.61 15.47
C GLY A 45 -11.66 -13.15 14.05
N ASP A 46 -12.20 -12.43 13.08
CA ASP A 46 -12.16 -12.76 11.64
C ASP A 46 -10.90 -12.24 10.92
N HIS A 47 -9.98 -11.59 11.63
CA HIS A 47 -8.72 -11.08 11.09
C HIS A 47 -7.50 -11.68 11.80
N THR A 48 -6.37 -11.69 11.11
CA THR A 48 -5.05 -11.93 11.73
C THR A 48 -4.24 -10.66 11.66
N TRP A 49 -3.82 -10.15 12.82
CA TRP A 49 -2.89 -9.04 12.91
C TRP A 49 -1.47 -9.57 12.67
N PHE A 50 -0.76 -9.02 11.70
CA PHE A 50 0.65 -9.32 11.45
C PHE A 50 1.52 -8.12 11.81
N THR A 51 2.54 -8.33 12.62
CA THR A 51 3.56 -7.32 12.94
C THR A 51 4.80 -7.62 12.12
N GLY A 52 5.26 -6.65 11.33
CA GLY A 52 6.45 -6.77 10.50
C GLY A 52 7.52 -5.75 10.88
N ARG A 53 8.78 -6.17 10.93
CA ARG A 53 9.94 -5.26 11.07
C ARG A 53 10.39 -4.82 9.69
N VAL A 54 10.47 -3.50 9.49
CA VAL A 54 10.99 -2.90 8.25
C VAL A 54 12.49 -3.22 8.12
N VAL A 55 12.88 -3.82 7.00
CA VAL A 55 14.27 -4.19 6.68
C VAL A 55 14.83 -3.43 5.49
N ALA A 56 13.98 -2.82 4.67
CA ALA A 56 14.35 -1.87 3.63
C ALA A 56 13.17 -0.96 3.29
N ILE A 57 13.49 0.24 2.78
CA ILE A 57 12.53 1.22 2.30
C ILE A 57 12.96 1.62 0.90
N SER A 58 12.02 1.62 -0.04
CA SER A 58 12.18 2.24 -1.35
C SER A 58 11.16 3.36 -1.48
N ALA A 59 11.63 4.57 -1.78
CA ALA A 59 10.79 5.75 -1.95
C ALA A 59 11.10 6.41 -3.28
N LYS A 60 10.08 6.92 -3.96
CA LYS A 60 10.26 7.64 -5.23
C LYS A 60 10.98 8.95 -4.96
N GLU A 61 12.06 9.18 -5.70
CA GLU A 61 12.86 10.39 -5.60
C GLU A 61 12.01 11.64 -5.86
N GLY A 62 12.24 12.69 -5.05
CA GLY A 62 11.51 13.95 -5.14
C GLY A 62 10.09 13.95 -4.55
N LEU A 63 9.58 12.83 -4.03
CA LEU A 63 8.29 12.80 -3.32
C LEU A 63 8.42 12.82 -1.79
N PHE A 64 9.63 12.85 -1.25
CA PHE A 64 9.86 12.90 0.19
C PHE A 64 10.91 13.96 0.53
N GLU A 65 10.59 14.82 1.49
CA GLU A 65 11.45 15.86 2.05
C GLU A 65 11.58 15.62 3.55
N ASP A 66 12.80 15.42 4.06
CA ASP A 66 13.06 15.08 5.47
C ASP A 66 12.21 13.90 6.01
N GLY A 67 11.93 12.92 5.13
CA GLY A 67 11.11 11.74 5.45
C GLY A 67 9.60 12.00 5.49
N ILE A 68 9.17 13.21 5.12
CA ILE A 68 7.77 13.62 5.02
C ILE A 68 7.35 13.55 3.55
N LEU A 69 6.18 12.98 3.29
CA LEU A 69 5.59 12.95 1.94
C LEU A 69 5.31 14.38 1.48
N ALA A 70 5.98 14.81 0.41
CA ALA A 70 5.89 16.14 -0.16
C ALA A 70 4.64 16.29 -1.06
N GLU A 71 4.36 17.52 -1.48
CA GLU A 71 3.26 17.83 -2.39
C GLU A 71 3.43 17.07 -3.73
N GLY A 72 2.33 16.54 -4.27
CA GLY A 72 2.33 15.65 -5.44
C GLY A 72 2.43 14.16 -5.10
N GLY A 73 2.78 13.83 -3.86
CA GLY A 73 2.54 12.51 -3.27
C GLY A 73 1.17 12.49 -2.60
N ASP A 74 0.15 12.01 -3.30
CA ASP A 74 -1.23 11.99 -2.78
C ASP A 74 -1.67 10.55 -2.42
N PRO A 75 -1.64 10.17 -1.13
CA PRO A 75 -2.10 8.85 -0.71
C PRO A 75 -3.57 8.66 -1.05
N ILE A 76 -3.88 7.47 -1.53
CA ILE A 76 -5.26 7.04 -1.72
C ILE A 76 -5.79 6.53 -0.38
N LEU A 77 -6.80 7.21 0.15
CA LEU A 77 -7.53 6.85 1.36
C LEU A 77 -8.75 6.01 0.98
N TYR A 78 -8.89 4.85 1.60
CA TYR A 78 -10.06 3.98 1.44
C TYR A 78 -11.20 4.43 2.36
N MET A 79 -12.37 4.70 1.77
CA MET A 79 -13.54 5.24 2.48
C MET A 79 -14.66 4.20 2.67
N GLY A 80 -14.46 2.96 2.23
CA GLY A 80 -15.44 1.88 2.29
C GLY A 80 -16.07 1.54 0.94
N LYS A 81 -16.32 0.24 0.72
CA LYS A 81 -16.88 -0.33 -0.52
C LYS A 81 -16.01 -0.03 -1.74
N ASP A 82 -16.51 0.77 -2.66
CA ASP A 82 -15.89 1.18 -3.92
C ASP A 82 -15.40 2.64 -3.87
N ARG A 83 -15.33 3.24 -2.68
CA ARG A 83 -15.04 4.66 -2.50
C ARG A 83 -13.61 4.89 -2.04
N TYR A 84 -12.92 5.74 -2.78
CA TYR A 84 -11.54 6.16 -2.54
C TYR A 84 -11.43 7.68 -2.64
N GLN A 85 -10.45 8.25 -1.94
CA GLN A 85 -10.21 9.69 -1.92
C GLN A 85 -8.71 9.96 -1.85
N ASP A 86 -8.22 10.93 -2.63
CA ASP A 86 -6.86 11.45 -2.47
C ASP A 86 -6.87 12.74 -1.62
N LEU A 87 -5.68 13.22 -1.21
CA LEU A 87 -5.56 14.45 -0.43
C LEU A 87 -5.78 15.73 -1.24
N ARG A 88 -5.88 15.64 -2.57
CA ARG A 88 -6.08 16.80 -3.46
C ARG A 88 -7.44 17.44 -3.29
N ALA A 89 -8.47 16.65 -2.99
CA ALA A 89 -9.85 17.15 -2.97
C ALA A 89 -10.15 18.18 -1.86
N ARG A 90 -9.26 18.36 -0.86
CA ARG A 90 -9.39 19.29 0.30
C ARG A 90 -10.69 19.17 1.11
N ARG A 91 -11.64 18.32 0.71
CA ARG A 91 -12.96 18.09 1.30
C ARG A 91 -13.33 16.62 1.11
N VAL A 92 -13.77 15.98 2.19
CA VAL A 92 -14.23 14.58 2.18
C VAL A 92 -15.75 14.57 2.34
N GLN A 93 -16.48 14.14 1.31
CA GLN A 93 -17.94 14.00 1.42
C GLN A 93 -18.28 12.63 2.02
N MET A 94 -18.70 12.61 3.28
CA MET A 94 -19.30 11.43 3.89
C MET A 94 -20.74 11.30 3.39
N LYS A 95 -21.08 10.21 2.68
CA LYS A 95 -22.49 9.85 2.47
C LYS A 95 -22.96 9.10 3.71
N GLU A 96 -24.09 9.53 4.26
CA GLU A 96 -24.75 8.83 5.37
C GLU A 96 -24.97 7.37 4.99
N ARG A 97 -24.76 6.48 5.97
CA ARG A 97 -25.14 5.07 5.81
C ARG A 97 -26.66 5.04 5.66
N LYS A 98 -27.16 4.55 4.52
CA LYS A 98 -28.50 3.96 4.47
C LYS A 98 -28.51 2.69 5.31
#